data_AF-A0A6N9TJI7-F1
#
_entry.id   AF-A0A6N9TJI7-F1
#
_cell.length_a   1.000
_cell.length_b   1.000
_cell.length_c   1.000
_cell.angle_alpha   90.00
_cell.angle_beta   90.00
_cell.angle_gamma   90.00
#
_symmetry.space_group_name_H-M   'P 1'
#
loop_
_entity.id
_entity.type
_entity.pdbx_description
1 polymer ?
#
loop_
_entity_poly.entity_id
_entity_poly.type
_entity_poly.pdbx_seq_one_letter_code
_entity_poly.pdbx_strand_id
1 'polypeptide(L)'
;MAKYAYYDSSAPQPTPVLGWYHVRDTQDPDGLDYPNLPPAADLLVLTDAEWAARLDQRWHVQAGALVPDPGPSLEEVRTAKRIEMQAACKAACEAGWTSSALGSPHLYGTRLWPDQHNLAAVALDAVYAKQTGDTTWTTNYWATPSGASEPQRLSHTADQILQVAREVKAMVAGNQDKLAQRYAEIDAATTVAEVQAVVWV
;
A
#
# COMPACT_ATOMS: atom_id res chain seq x y z
N MET A 1 -5.37 42.79 22.88
CA MET A 1 -5.42 42.27 21.49
C MET A 1 -5.78 40.80 21.53
N ALA A 2 -6.82 40.37 20.81
CA ALA A 2 -7.23 38.97 20.84
C ALA A 2 -6.72 38.25 19.59
N LYS A 3 -6.05 37.13 19.81
CA LYS A 3 -5.46 36.26 18.79
C LYS A 3 -6.21 34.95 18.82
N TYR A 4 -6.59 34.43 17.67
CA TYR A 4 -7.40 33.23 17.59
C TYR A 4 -6.84 32.21 16.60
N ALA A 5 -6.95 30.93 16.96
CA ALA A 5 -6.95 29.82 16.01
C ALA A 5 -8.40 29.50 15.63
N TYR A 6 -8.66 29.33 14.33
CA TYR A 6 -9.94 28.88 13.81
C TYR A 6 -9.91 27.39 13.51
N TYR A 7 -10.92 26.65 13.94
CA TYR A 7 -11.07 25.21 13.75
C TYR A 7 -12.56 24.83 13.67
N ASP A 8 -12.89 23.67 13.12
CA ASP A 8 -14.26 23.14 13.15
C ASP A 8 -14.53 22.48 14.51
N SER A 9 -15.29 23.16 15.37
CA SER A 9 -15.61 22.66 16.71
C SER A 9 -16.55 21.45 16.71
N SER A 10 -17.21 21.17 15.58
CA SER A 10 -18.10 20.02 15.42
C SER A 10 -17.39 18.75 14.96
N ALA A 11 -16.16 18.87 14.44
CA ALA A 11 -15.36 17.75 13.96
C ALA A 11 -14.76 16.91 15.10
N PRO A 12 -14.46 15.61 14.86
CA PRO A 12 -13.74 14.79 15.81
C PRO A 12 -12.38 15.41 16.19
N GLN A 13 -12.11 15.45 17.49
CA GLN A 13 -10.86 16.00 18.02
C GLN A 13 -9.75 14.93 17.97
N PRO A 14 -8.48 15.32 17.79
CA PRO A 14 -8.00 16.68 17.54
C PRO A 14 -8.40 17.19 16.14
N THR A 15 -8.88 18.43 16.05
CA THR A 15 -9.31 19.05 14.78
C THR A 15 -8.20 19.95 14.24
N PRO A 16 -7.85 19.92 12.94
CA PRO A 16 -6.84 20.79 12.38
C PRO A 16 -7.22 22.28 12.52
N VAL A 17 -6.23 23.12 12.78
CA VAL A 17 -6.40 24.57 12.68
C VAL A 17 -6.53 24.94 11.20
N LEU A 18 -7.65 25.58 10.87
CA LEU A 18 -8.03 26.01 9.52
C LEU A 18 -7.59 27.44 9.20
N GLY A 19 -7.32 28.25 10.22
CA GLY A 19 -6.88 29.64 10.04
C GLY A 19 -6.46 30.34 11.32
N TRP A 20 -5.93 31.56 11.17
CA TRP A 20 -5.43 32.39 12.26
C TRP A 20 -6.00 33.80 12.14
N TYR A 21 -6.50 34.37 13.24
CA TYR A 21 -7.07 35.71 13.28
C TYR A 21 -6.36 36.58 14.32
N HIS A 22 -6.03 37.82 13.96
CA HIS A 22 -5.50 38.84 14.87
C HIS A 22 -6.46 40.02 14.92
N VAL A 23 -7.33 40.05 15.92
CA VAL A 23 -8.42 41.03 15.98
C VAL A 23 -7.97 42.23 16.78
N ARG A 24 -8.18 43.40 16.18
CA ARG A 24 -7.87 44.71 16.77
C ARG A 24 -8.53 44.88 18.14
N ASP A 25 -7.74 45.26 19.13
CA ASP A 25 -8.23 46.02 20.27
C ASP A 25 -8.04 47.50 19.93
N THR A 26 -8.94 48.37 20.38
CA THR A 26 -9.16 49.76 19.92
C THR A 26 -7.94 50.72 19.96
N GLN A 27 -6.73 50.25 20.27
CA GLN A 27 -5.51 51.05 20.44
C GLN A 27 -4.29 50.64 19.56
N ASP A 28 -4.44 49.78 18.53
CA ASP A 28 -3.34 49.42 17.60
C ASP A 28 -3.63 49.77 16.13
N PRO A 29 -2.81 50.60 15.46
CA PRO A 29 -2.98 50.97 14.06
C PRO A 29 -2.82 49.80 13.07
N ASP A 30 -2.12 48.71 13.42
CA ASP A 30 -1.76 47.61 12.50
C ASP A 30 -2.70 46.38 12.57
N GLY A 31 -3.67 46.37 13.49
CA GLY A 31 -4.68 45.32 13.59
C GLY A 31 -5.71 45.36 12.45
N LEU A 32 -5.96 44.20 11.81
CA LEU A 32 -7.01 44.09 10.79
C LEU A 32 -8.40 44.04 11.45
N ASP A 33 -9.31 44.85 10.91
CA ASP A 33 -10.73 44.79 11.26
C ASP A 33 -11.38 43.66 10.45
N TYR A 34 -11.85 42.62 11.15
CA TYR A 34 -12.50 41.47 10.54
C TYR A 34 -14.02 41.62 10.70
N PRO A 35 -14.74 42.15 9.70
CA PRO A 35 -16.17 42.45 9.82
C PRO A 35 -17.03 41.20 10.05
N ASN A 36 -16.52 40.01 9.72
CA ASN A 36 -17.16 38.73 9.96
C ASN A 36 -16.14 37.72 10.49
N LEU A 37 -16.12 37.49 11.80
CA LEU A 37 -15.39 36.38 12.40
C LEU A 37 -16.22 35.08 12.30
N PRO A 38 -15.57 33.91 12.27
CA PRO A 38 -16.25 32.63 12.50
C PRO A 38 -17.02 32.64 13.84
N PRO A 39 -18.00 31.73 14.02
CA PRO A 39 -18.69 31.57 15.29
C PRO A 39 -17.71 31.43 16.45
N ALA A 40 -18.01 32.03 17.60
CA ALA A 40 -17.11 32.00 18.76
C ALA A 40 -16.77 30.57 19.23
N ALA A 41 -17.64 29.58 18.97
CA ALA A 41 -17.37 28.17 19.26
C ALA A 41 -16.20 27.59 18.45
N ASP A 42 -15.95 28.12 17.25
CA ASP A 42 -14.90 27.71 16.32
C ASP A 42 -13.59 28.49 16.51
N LEU A 43 -13.52 29.34 17.54
CA LEU A 43 -12.38 30.20 17.82
C LEU A 43 -11.73 29.82 19.16
N LEU A 44 -10.46 29.44 19.11
CA LEU A 44 -9.62 29.25 20.28
C LEU A 44 -8.79 30.51 20.52
N VAL A 45 -8.91 31.14 21.69
CA VAL A 45 -8.06 32.27 22.10
C VAL A 45 -6.62 31.78 22.32
N LEU A 46 -5.65 32.50 21.77
CA LEU A 46 -4.23 32.18 21.85
C LEU A 46 -3.49 33.17 22.75
N THR A 47 -2.49 32.67 23.46
CA THR A 47 -1.46 33.48 24.11
C THR A 47 -0.51 34.08 23.08
N ASP A 48 0.28 35.09 23.50
CA ASP A 48 1.31 35.68 22.63
C ASP A 48 2.38 34.67 22.20
N ALA A 49 2.70 33.71 23.08
CA ALA A 49 3.66 32.65 22.79
C ALA A 49 3.12 31.66 21.74
N GLU A 50 1.88 31.19 21.90
CA GLU A 50 1.22 30.31 20.91
C GLU A 50 1.05 31.01 19.57
N TRP A 51 0.71 32.30 19.59
CA TRP A 51 0.64 33.10 18.37
C TRP A 51 1.99 33.22 17.68
N ALA A 52 3.07 33.45 18.43
CA ALA A 52 4.42 33.50 17.85
C ALA A 52 4.80 32.15 17.20
N ALA A 53 4.46 31.02 17.84
CA ALA A 53 4.78 29.67 17.37
C ALA A 53 3.82 29.10 16.32
N ARG A 54 2.75 29.82 15.95
CA ARG A 54 1.65 29.32 15.10
C ARG A 54 2.08 28.84 13.71
N LEU A 55 3.26 29.26 13.24
CA LEU A 55 3.81 28.92 11.93
C LEU A 55 4.98 27.93 12.00
N ASP A 56 5.42 27.54 13.20
CA ASP A 56 6.58 26.66 13.39
C ASP A 56 6.26 25.21 12.99
N GLN A 57 4.98 24.84 13.06
CA GLN A 57 4.48 23.51 12.74
C GLN A 57 2.99 23.55 12.41
N ARG A 58 2.43 22.40 12.04
CA ARG A 58 0.98 22.22 11.95
C ARG A 58 0.39 22.06 13.35
N TRP A 59 -0.75 22.71 13.56
CA TRP A 59 -1.44 22.75 14.84
C TRP A 59 -2.84 22.19 14.71
N HIS A 60 -3.31 21.57 15.78
CA HIS A 60 -4.69 21.13 15.97
C HIS A 60 -5.23 21.74 17.26
N VAL A 61 -6.55 21.73 17.41
CA VAL A 61 -7.22 22.02 18.67
C VAL A 61 -7.69 20.71 19.27
N GLN A 62 -7.38 20.49 20.55
CA GLN A 62 -7.86 19.36 21.34
C GLN A 62 -8.30 19.85 22.72
N ALA A 63 -9.55 19.57 23.09
CA ALA A 63 -10.10 19.91 24.41
C ALA A 63 -9.89 21.40 24.80
N GLY A 64 -10.03 22.30 23.83
CA GLY A 64 -9.87 23.74 24.04
C GLY A 64 -8.42 24.22 24.21
N ALA A 65 -7.43 23.44 23.77
CA ALA A 65 -6.02 23.83 23.76
C ALA A 65 -5.40 23.62 22.38
N LEU A 66 -4.38 24.43 22.07
CA LEU A 66 -3.57 24.25 20.87
C LEU A 66 -2.58 23.10 21.12
N VAL A 67 -2.62 22.08 20.27
CA VAL A 67 -1.72 20.92 20.35
C VAL A 67 -0.99 20.73 19.03
N PRO A 68 0.27 20.26 19.03
CA PRO A 68 0.94 19.88 17.80
C PRO A 68 0.12 18.85 17.02
N ASP A 69 0.25 18.86 15.70
CA ASP A 69 -0.31 17.81 14.84
C ASP A 69 0.10 16.42 15.37
N PRO A 70 -0.86 15.56 15.77
CA PRO A 70 -0.55 14.24 16.31
C PRO A 70 0.06 13.31 15.26
N GLY A 71 0.04 13.69 13.98
CA GLY A 71 0.39 12.82 12.87
C GLY A 71 -0.68 11.76 12.62
N PRO A 72 -0.43 10.81 11.71
CA PRO A 72 -1.35 9.71 11.46
C PRO A 72 -1.46 8.81 12.70
N SER A 73 -2.67 8.39 13.00
CA SER A 73 -2.94 7.36 14.00
C SER A 73 -2.26 6.03 13.64
N LEU A 74 -2.03 5.19 14.65
CA LEU A 74 -1.47 3.85 14.44
C LEU A 74 -2.29 3.03 13.43
N GLU A 75 -3.63 3.13 13.47
CA GLU A 75 -4.52 2.42 12.55
C GLU A 75 -4.43 2.91 11.10
N GLU A 76 -4.26 4.22 10.89
CA GLU A 76 -4.01 4.76 9.55
C GLU A 76 -2.69 4.23 8.99
N VAL A 77 -1.64 4.18 9.82
CA VAL A 77 -0.34 3.62 9.44
C VAL A 77 -0.43 2.11 9.17
N ARG A 78 -1.14 1.33 9.99
CA ARG A 78 -1.40 -0.10 9.76
C ARG A 78 -2.12 -0.31 8.43
N THR A 79 -3.17 0.45 8.17
CA THR A 79 -3.96 0.36 6.93
C THR A 79 -3.09 0.64 5.71
N ALA A 80 -2.32 1.74 5.73
CA ALA A 80 -1.40 2.08 4.65
C ALA A 80 -0.35 0.98 4.42
N LYS A 81 0.21 0.43 5.50
CA LYS A 81 1.21 -0.64 5.42
C LYS A 81 0.63 -1.95 4.88
N ARG A 82 -0.62 -2.31 5.20
CA ARG A 82 -1.27 -3.49 4.60
C ARG A 82 -1.43 -3.35 3.08
N ILE A 83 -1.80 -2.16 2.61
CA ILE A 83 -1.88 -1.86 1.16
C ILE A 83 -0.50 -2.00 0.49
N GLU A 84 0.55 -1.49 1.12
CA GLU A 84 1.93 -1.65 0.66
C GLU A 84 2.33 -3.13 0.54
N MET A 85 2.07 -3.94 1.58
CA MET A 85 2.38 -5.37 1.56
C MET A 85 1.57 -6.13 0.52
N GLN A 86 0.30 -5.76 0.31
CA GLN A 86 -0.53 -6.34 -0.75
C GLN A 86 0.05 -6.05 -2.14
N ALA A 87 0.49 -4.81 -2.38
CA ALA A 87 1.13 -4.42 -3.63
C ALA A 87 2.45 -5.17 -3.85
N ALA A 88 3.26 -5.34 -2.80
CA ALA A 88 4.50 -6.10 -2.86
C ALA A 88 4.27 -7.58 -3.14
N CYS A 89 3.26 -8.21 -2.51
CA CYS A 89 2.85 -9.58 -2.80
C CYS A 89 2.41 -9.73 -4.27
N LYS A 90 1.60 -8.80 -4.78
CA LYS A 90 1.19 -8.81 -6.19
C LYS A 90 2.40 -8.72 -7.12
N ALA A 91 3.32 -7.80 -6.86
CA ALA A 91 4.54 -7.65 -7.65
C ALA A 91 5.40 -8.92 -7.64
N ALA A 92 5.54 -9.57 -6.48
CA ALA A 92 6.27 -10.84 -6.36
C ALA A 92 5.61 -11.99 -7.15
N CYS A 93 4.27 -12.08 -7.13
CA CYS A 93 3.53 -13.07 -7.93
C CYS A 93 3.65 -12.83 -9.44
N GLU A 94 3.89 -11.60 -9.88
CA GLU A 94 3.97 -11.22 -11.31
C GLU A 94 5.42 -11.11 -11.84
N ALA A 95 6.42 -11.32 -10.99
CA ALA A 95 7.84 -11.21 -11.34
C ALA A 95 8.36 -12.33 -12.27
N GLY A 96 7.53 -13.34 -12.53
CA GLY A 96 7.90 -14.55 -13.25
C GLY A 96 8.39 -15.66 -12.32
N TRP A 97 8.52 -16.86 -12.88
CA TRP A 97 9.03 -18.03 -12.17
C TRP A 97 10.03 -18.79 -13.03
N THR A 98 11.16 -19.20 -12.44
CA THR A 98 12.15 -20.02 -13.14
C THR A 98 11.88 -21.49 -12.90
N SER A 99 11.56 -22.24 -13.96
CA SER A 99 11.35 -23.69 -13.92
C SER A 99 12.41 -24.42 -14.74
N SER A 100 12.74 -25.65 -14.33
CA SER A 100 13.64 -26.54 -15.07
C SER A 100 12.90 -27.64 -15.83
N ALA A 101 11.60 -27.49 -16.08
CA ALA A 101 10.77 -28.49 -16.75
C ALA A 101 11.30 -28.93 -18.13
N LEU A 102 11.96 -28.02 -18.86
CA LEU A 102 12.58 -28.32 -20.16
C LEU A 102 14.00 -28.93 -20.05
N GLY A 103 14.42 -29.35 -18.86
CA GLY A 103 15.75 -29.91 -18.59
C GLY A 103 16.83 -28.86 -18.28
N SER A 104 16.51 -27.57 -18.38
CA SER A 104 17.36 -26.46 -17.94
C SER A 104 16.50 -25.27 -17.49
N PRO A 105 17.06 -24.30 -16.73
CA PRO A 105 16.31 -23.17 -16.22
C PRO A 105 15.76 -22.27 -17.32
N HIS A 106 14.44 -22.05 -17.29
CA HIS A 106 13.73 -21.09 -18.14
C HIS A 106 12.81 -20.21 -17.28
N LEU A 107 12.78 -18.92 -17.58
CA LEU A 107 11.87 -17.96 -16.94
C LEU A 107 10.52 -17.98 -17.64
N TYR A 108 9.46 -18.20 -16.88
CA TYR A 108 8.07 -18.13 -17.31
C TYR A 108 7.46 -16.83 -16.78
N GLY A 109 6.79 -16.08 -17.65
CA GLY A 109 5.99 -14.94 -17.20
C GLY A 109 4.85 -15.39 -16.28
N THR A 110 4.51 -14.57 -15.28
CA THR A 110 3.44 -14.86 -14.33
C THR A 110 2.51 -13.66 -14.12
N ARG A 111 2.41 -12.75 -15.09
CA ARG A 111 1.39 -11.69 -15.03
C ARG A 111 0.01 -12.33 -14.96
N LEU A 112 -0.89 -11.74 -14.17
CA LEU A 112 -2.23 -12.28 -13.99
C LEU A 112 -2.92 -12.52 -15.35
N TRP A 113 -2.89 -11.50 -16.22
CA TRP A 113 -3.26 -11.63 -17.63
C TRP A 113 -2.08 -11.15 -18.50
N PRO A 114 -1.68 -11.89 -19.54
CA PRO A 114 -2.27 -13.15 -20.01
C PRO A 114 -1.65 -14.42 -19.40
N ASP A 115 -0.54 -14.34 -18.68
CA ASP A 115 0.32 -15.51 -18.42
C ASP A 115 -0.34 -16.58 -17.54
N GLN A 116 -0.88 -16.21 -16.37
CA GLN A 116 -1.46 -17.20 -15.45
C GLN A 116 -2.73 -17.85 -16.00
N HIS A 117 -3.57 -17.08 -16.71
CA HIS A 117 -4.77 -17.62 -17.36
C HIS A 117 -4.41 -18.60 -18.49
N ASN A 118 -3.44 -18.25 -19.31
CA ASN A 118 -2.97 -19.13 -20.38
C ASN A 118 -2.34 -20.41 -19.81
N LEU A 119 -1.55 -20.30 -18.74
CA LEU A 119 -0.94 -21.45 -18.08
C LEU A 119 -2.00 -22.38 -17.51
N ALA A 120 -3.03 -21.83 -16.85
CA ALA A 120 -4.14 -22.63 -16.32
C ALA A 120 -4.92 -23.36 -17.42
N ALA A 121 -5.22 -22.68 -18.54
CA ALA A 121 -5.92 -23.28 -19.67
C ALA A 121 -5.11 -24.42 -20.31
N VAL A 122 -3.82 -24.21 -20.56
CA VAL A 122 -2.96 -25.23 -21.17
C VAL A 122 -2.65 -26.38 -20.20
N ALA A 123 -2.55 -26.10 -18.90
CA ALA A 123 -2.40 -27.13 -17.88
C ALA A 123 -3.65 -28.02 -17.79
N LEU A 124 -4.85 -27.45 -17.94
CA LEU A 124 -6.09 -28.23 -18.00
C LEU A 124 -6.12 -29.15 -19.22
N ASP A 125 -5.72 -28.65 -20.39
CA ASP A 125 -5.60 -29.47 -21.61
C ASP A 125 -4.58 -30.61 -21.44
N ALA A 126 -3.44 -30.33 -20.82
CA ALA A 126 -2.44 -31.34 -20.49
C ALA A 126 -2.97 -32.42 -19.52
N VAL A 127 -3.78 -32.04 -18.52
CA VAL A 127 -4.46 -33.01 -17.64
C VAL A 127 -5.38 -33.91 -18.46
N TYR A 128 -6.17 -33.34 -19.37
CA TYR A 128 -7.08 -34.10 -20.22
C TYR A 128 -6.33 -35.10 -21.11
N ALA A 129 -5.25 -34.68 -21.76
CA ALA A 129 -4.38 -35.56 -22.55
C ALA A 129 -3.85 -36.74 -21.72
N LYS A 130 -3.39 -36.48 -20.48
CA LYS A 130 -2.95 -37.56 -19.58
C LYS A 130 -4.10 -38.49 -19.17
N GLN A 131 -5.31 -37.98 -18.96
CA GLN A 131 -6.46 -38.78 -18.59
C GLN A 131 -6.94 -39.69 -19.72
N THR A 132 -6.84 -39.25 -20.97
CA THR A 132 -7.19 -40.06 -22.16
C THR A 132 -6.06 -40.99 -22.61
N GLY A 133 -4.88 -40.90 -21.99
CA GLY A 133 -3.71 -41.71 -22.34
C GLY A 133 -2.97 -41.23 -23.59
N ASP A 134 -3.17 -39.97 -24.02
CA ASP A 134 -2.42 -39.40 -25.14
C ASP A 134 -0.98 -39.08 -24.72
N THR A 135 -0.04 -39.88 -25.22
CA THR A 135 1.40 -39.70 -24.98
C THR A 135 2.08 -38.81 -26.02
N THR A 136 1.35 -38.37 -27.05
CA THR A 136 1.87 -37.57 -28.16
C THR A 136 1.54 -36.08 -28.03
N TRP A 137 0.66 -35.73 -27.10
CA TRP A 137 0.28 -34.35 -26.83
C TRP A 137 1.49 -33.48 -26.51
N THR A 138 1.57 -32.35 -27.20
CA THR A 138 2.55 -31.30 -26.94
C THR A 138 1.88 -29.94 -27.13
N THR A 139 2.41 -28.92 -26.45
CA THR A 139 2.00 -27.55 -26.66
C THR A 139 3.21 -26.64 -26.73
N ASN A 140 3.15 -25.62 -27.59
CA ASN A 140 4.11 -24.54 -27.52
C ASN A 140 3.69 -23.60 -26.39
N TYR A 141 4.63 -23.17 -25.55
CA TYR A 141 4.39 -22.22 -24.47
C TYR A 141 5.51 -21.17 -24.42
N TRP A 142 5.18 -19.96 -23.95
CA TRP A 142 6.17 -18.88 -23.84
C TRP A 142 7.09 -19.12 -22.64
N ALA A 143 8.39 -19.15 -22.89
CA ALA A 143 9.43 -19.26 -21.87
C ALA A 143 10.71 -18.58 -22.35
N THR A 144 11.47 -17.98 -21.44
CA THR A 144 12.74 -17.32 -21.74
C THR A 144 13.89 -18.21 -21.27
N PRO A 145 14.65 -18.83 -22.19
CA PRO A 145 15.85 -19.59 -21.84
C PRO A 145 16.86 -18.75 -21.07
N SER A 146 17.64 -19.39 -20.20
CA SER A 146 18.77 -18.73 -19.54
C SER A 146 19.71 -18.10 -20.59
N GLY A 147 20.04 -16.82 -20.39
CA GLY A 147 20.88 -16.04 -21.31
C GLY A 147 20.16 -15.45 -22.53
N ALA A 148 18.87 -15.77 -22.76
CA ALA A 148 18.07 -15.12 -23.77
C ALA A 148 17.50 -13.77 -23.27
N SER A 149 17.43 -12.78 -24.15
CA SER A 149 16.82 -11.48 -23.85
C SER A 149 15.29 -11.46 -24.04
N GLU A 150 14.75 -12.39 -24.81
CA GLU A 150 13.35 -12.41 -25.22
C GLU A 150 12.69 -13.79 -25.01
N PRO A 151 11.39 -13.84 -24.66
CA PRO A 151 10.64 -15.09 -24.58
C PRO A 151 10.53 -15.80 -25.94
N GLN A 152 10.53 -17.13 -25.89
CA GLN A 152 10.42 -18.01 -27.06
C GLN A 152 9.23 -18.97 -26.90
N ARG A 153 8.62 -19.37 -28.02
CA ARG A 153 7.61 -20.43 -28.07
C ARG A 153 8.29 -21.79 -28.08
N LEU A 154 8.42 -22.42 -26.92
CA LEU A 154 9.09 -23.71 -26.76
C LEU A 154 8.07 -24.84 -26.61
N SER A 155 8.35 -25.99 -27.23
CA SER A 155 7.49 -27.17 -27.13
C SER A 155 7.61 -27.82 -25.75
N HIS A 156 6.48 -28.14 -25.14
CA HIS A 156 6.35 -28.81 -23.85
C HIS A 156 5.52 -30.08 -24.01
N THR A 157 5.94 -31.16 -23.36
CA THR A 157 5.08 -32.31 -23.10
C THR A 157 4.07 -32.00 -21.99
N ALA A 158 3.06 -32.85 -21.83
CA ALA A 158 2.09 -32.73 -20.75
C ALA A 158 2.75 -32.70 -19.36
N ASP A 159 3.78 -33.53 -19.12
CA ASP A 159 4.47 -33.55 -17.82
C ASP A 159 5.24 -32.28 -17.53
N GLN A 160 5.88 -31.70 -18.55
CA GLN A 160 6.67 -30.49 -18.41
C GLN A 160 5.78 -29.28 -18.09
N ILE A 161 4.66 -29.12 -18.80
CA ILE A 161 3.79 -27.96 -18.55
C ILE A 161 3.06 -28.08 -17.21
N LEU A 162 2.70 -29.29 -16.79
CA LEU A 162 2.13 -29.54 -15.46
C LEU A 162 3.15 -29.30 -14.35
N GLN A 163 4.44 -29.55 -14.58
CA GLN A 163 5.49 -29.16 -13.65
C GLN A 163 5.52 -27.64 -13.47
N VAL A 164 5.59 -26.87 -14.57
CA VAL A 164 5.57 -25.39 -14.51
C VAL A 164 4.32 -24.88 -13.76
N ALA A 165 3.14 -25.42 -14.09
CA ALA A 165 1.89 -25.02 -13.44
C ALA A 165 1.89 -25.28 -11.93
N ARG A 166 2.41 -26.43 -11.47
CA ARG A 166 2.53 -26.75 -10.05
C ARG A 166 3.50 -25.81 -9.33
N GLU A 167 4.65 -25.53 -9.94
CA GLU A 167 5.65 -24.64 -9.34
C GLU A 167 5.17 -23.20 -9.27
N VAL A 168 4.53 -22.67 -10.32
CA VAL A 168 3.91 -21.33 -10.31
C VAL A 168 2.82 -21.25 -9.25
N LYS A 169 1.96 -22.29 -9.12
CA LYS A 169 0.97 -22.36 -8.05
C LYS A 169 1.62 -22.32 -6.67
N ALA A 170 2.69 -23.10 -6.45
CA ALA A 170 3.41 -23.13 -5.18
C ALA A 170 4.05 -21.78 -4.85
N MET A 171 4.63 -21.09 -5.85
CA MET A 171 5.16 -19.74 -5.69
C MET A 171 4.07 -18.75 -5.28
N VAL A 172 2.92 -18.77 -5.94
CA VAL A 172 1.80 -17.87 -5.62
C VAL A 172 1.30 -18.13 -4.20
N ALA A 173 1.13 -19.40 -3.83
CA ALA A 173 0.72 -19.78 -2.47
C ALA A 173 1.74 -19.30 -1.43
N GLY A 174 3.04 -19.52 -1.66
CA GLY A 174 4.10 -19.07 -0.73
C GLY A 174 4.13 -17.54 -0.55
N ASN A 175 3.87 -16.78 -1.62
CA ASN A 175 3.73 -15.32 -1.52
C ASN A 175 2.47 -14.91 -0.74
N GLN A 176 1.37 -15.63 -0.89
CA GLN A 176 0.14 -15.38 -0.12
C GLN A 176 0.34 -15.69 1.38
N ASP A 177 1.03 -16.78 1.70
CA ASP A 177 1.38 -17.12 3.08
C ASP A 177 2.29 -16.06 3.70
N LYS A 178 3.28 -15.58 2.94
CA LYS A 178 4.16 -14.47 3.34
C LYS A 178 3.36 -13.17 3.57
N LEU A 179 2.38 -12.86 2.73
CA LEU A 179 1.51 -11.71 2.95
C LEU A 179 0.71 -11.84 4.26
N ALA A 180 0.15 -13.02 4.53
CA ALA A 180 -0.57 -13.29 5.77
C ALA A 180 0.34 -13.11 6.99
N GLN A 181 1.60 -13.54 6.91
CA GLN A 181 2.59 -13.29 7.96
C GLN A 181 2.83 -11.78 8.16
N ARG A 182 3.03 -11.00 7.10
CA ARG A 182 3.24 -9.55 7.22
C ARG A 182 2.03 -8.85 7.82
N TYR A 183 0.82 -9.28 7.52
CA TYR A 183 -0.39 -8.76 8.18
C TYR A 183 -0.40 -9.05 9.68
N ALA A 184 -0.03 -10.26 10.10
CA ALA A 184 0.07 -10.58 11.52
C ALA A 184 1.13 -9.72 12.25
N GLU A 185 2.26 -9.44 11.61
CA GLU A 185 3.30 -8.55 12.14
C GLU A 185 2.80 -7.10 12.28
N ILE A 186 2.07 -6.59 11.29
CA ILE A 186 1.46 -5.24 11.32
C ILE A 186 0.42 -5.14 12.45
N ASP A 187 -0.40 -6.16 12.62
CA ASP A 187 -1.47 -6.18 13.63
C ASP A 187 -0.89 -6.28 15.05
N ALA A 188 0.24 -6.97 15.22
CA ALA A 188 0.94 -7.11 16.49
C ALA A 188 1.76 -5.85 16.88
N ALA A 189 2.19 -5.04 15.90
CA ALA A 189 2.99 -3.84 16.14
C ALA A 189 2.23 -2.80 16.96
N THR A 190 2.82 -2.29 18.04
CA THR A 190 2.18 -1.36 18.99
C THR A 190 2.53 0.11 18.75
N THR A 191 3.49 0.37 17.86
CA THR A 191 3.97 1.72 17.54
C THR A 191 4.06 1.94 16.03
N VAL A 192 4.02 3.21 15.62
CA VAL A 192 4.20 3.62 14.21
C VAL A 192 5.53 3.12 13.65
N ALA A 193 6.60 3.21 14.43
CA ALA A 193 7.93 2.76 14.02
C ALA A 193 7.98 1.24 13.77
N GLU A 194 7.33 0.43 14.62
CA GLU A 194 7.24 -1.02 14.44
C GLU A 194 6.45 -1.37 13.17
N VAL A 195 5.31 -0.72 12.91
CA VAL A 195 4.55 -0.93 11.66
C VAL A 195 5.39 -0.55 10.44
N GLN A 196 6.11 0.57 10.50
CA GLN A 196 6.96 1.04 9.40
C GLN A 196 8.14 0.11 9.12
N ALA A 197 8.63 -0.61 10.14
CA ALA A 197 9.72 -1.57 10.01
C ALA A 197 9.31 -2.88 9.31
N VAL A 198 8.01 -3.18 9.18
CA VAL A 198 7.55 -4.34 8.42
C VAL A 198 7.83 -4.13 6.93
N VAL A 199 8.63 -5.04 6.37
CA VAL A 199 9.12 -4.98 4.98
C VAL A 199 8.89 -6.30 4.25
N TRP A 200 8.74 -6.23 2.93
CA TRP A 200 8.65 -7.41 2.08
C TRP A 200 10.03 -8.04 1.86
N VAL A 201 10.46 -8.89 2.80
CA VAL A 201 11.68 -9.74 2.71
C VAL A 201 11.32 -11.20 2.62
#